data_AF-A0A0G4MAQ0-F1
#
_entry.id   AF-A0A0G4MAQ0-F1
#
_cell.length_a   1.000
_cell.length_b   1.000
_cell.length_c   1.000
_cell.angle_alpha   90.00
_cell.angle_beta   90.00
_cell.angle_gamma   90.00
#
_symmetry.space_group_name_H-M   'P 1'
#
loop_
_entity.id
_entity.type
_entity.pdbx_description
1 polymer ?
#
loop_
_entity_poly.entity_id
_entity_poly.type
_entity_poly.pdbx_seq_one_letter_code
_entity_poly.pdbx_strand_id
1 'polypeptide(L)'
;MGGISGLFAWVDLFAPLYEQLNKAVRKEDENIASADATLRALETRLQEKLLEHRLFLALGPDFGGDVPGWYLCPAFDIVSSFLSNNGWSEVNALKSPEEKQLVFTHPTWLIENGLRAGPVRDYLPLALALPNFSLQTNVKVLRAIREGSAVTGVEVELTPSTRQVINLKTDGAVILAAGALSTPRLLFNSGIGPKAQIETVASGTTNINIPPQNQWIPLPVGENMRDHPIFTVNFNTRTGLTTRPKDAWLTPSQETIDLFAKGSGLLSQSGQRLNFWTGVNNTDGIVRYVQGTVNAPSDNTLTDSAGQHHGRESHSDIPQWPHFVGTAVMGEEDDGSSVVDTDTRVWGTDNLYVVDASIHPEVPTGNTQAPVMVVAEHAVSKILGVEPIKCKTKRSRMFRDRREVLGRSYLRRKASLQQ
;
A
#
# COMPACT_ATOMS: atom_id res chain seq x y z
N MET A 1 2.83 1.20 -45.18
CA MET A 1 4.12 0.47 -45.14
C MET A 1 5.01 1.15 -44.11
N GLY A 2 5.66 0.34 -43.26
CA GLY A 2 6.54 0.76 -42.16
C GLY A 2 5.80 0.73 -40.82
N GLY A 3 6.02 -0.20 -39.90
CA GLY A 3 7.01 -1.28 -39.80
C GLY A 3 7.10 -1.62 -38.31
N ILE A 4 6.72 -2.85 -37.97
CA ILE A 4 6.72 -3.40 -36.61
C ILE A 4 8.18 -3.51 -36.12
N SER A 5 8.49 -2.91 -34.97
CA SER A 5 9.71 -3.22 -34.22
C SER A 5 9.52 -2.87 -32.75
N GLY A 6 9.10 -3.87 -31.97
CA GLY A 6 8.90 -3.77 -30.52
C GLY A 6 8.18 -4.95 -29.87
N LEU A 7 7.57 -5.84 -30.67
CA LEU A 7 6.78 -6.98 -30.19
C LEU A 7 7.55 -8.32 -30.13
N PHE A 8 8.89 -8.32 -30.25
CA PHE A 8 9.67 -9.56 -30.42
C PHE A 8 10.59 -9.93 -29.25
N ALA A 9 10.56 -9.22 -28.11
CA ALA A 9 11.31 -9.63 -26.91
C ALA A 9 10.47 -10.36 -25.84
N TRP A 10 9.13 -10.37 -25.99
CA TRP A 10 8.22 -10.89 -24.96
C TRP A 10 7.79 -12.35 -25.16
N VAL A 11 7.84 -12.86 -26.39
CA VAL A 11 7.38 -14.23 -26.71
C VAL A 11 8.46 -15.28 -26.39
N ASP A 12 9.74 -14.95 -26.54
CA ASP A 12 10.83 -15.93 -26.41
C ASP A 12 11.11 -16.36 -24.96
N LEU A 13 10.71 -15.58 -23.94
CA LEU A 13 10.93 -15.95 -22.54
C LEU A 13 9.97 -17.06 -22.05
N PHE A 14 8.81 -17.21 -22.71
CA PHE A 14 7.73 -18.12 -22.27
C PHE A 14 7.16 -19.03 -23.37
N ALA A 15 7.63 -18.93 -24.62
CA ALA A 15 7.15 -19.80 -25.72
C ALA A 15 7.27 -21.32 -25.43
N PRO A 16 8.35 -21.84 -24.81
CA PRO A 16 8.43 -23.26 -24.45
C PRO A 16 7.42 -23.67 -23.38
N LEU A 17 7.06 -22.74 -22.49
CA LEU A 17 6.08 -22.94 -21.42
C LEU A 17 4.65 -22.92 -22.01
N TYR A 18 4.38 -21.97 -22.90
CA TYR A 18 3.09 -21.78 -23.57
C TYR A 18 2.68 -22.97 -24.47
N GLU A 19 3.61 -23.54 -25.25
CA GLU A 19 3.33 -24.69 -26.13
C GLU A 19 3.08 -26.00 -25.37
N GLN A 20 3.78 -26.21 -24.25
CA GLN A 20 3.59 -27.40 -23.41
C GLN A 20 2.26 -27.35 -22.64
N LEU A 21 1.82 -26.14 -22.25
CA LEU A 21 0.54 -25.91 -21.58
C LEU A 21 -0.66 -26.05 -22.52
N ASN A 22 -0.56 -25.58 -23.77
CA ASN A 22 -1.66 -25.65 -24.75
C ASN A 22 -2.06 -27.09 -25.16
N LYS A 23 -1.17 -28.08 -25.02
CA LYS A 23 -1.49 -29.49 -25.27
C LYS A 23 -2.33 -30.14 -24.17
N ALA A 24 -2.33 -29.57 -22.96
CA ALA A 24 -3.01 -30.17 -21.80
C ALA A 24 -4.43 -29.62 -21.58
N VAL A 25 -4.80 -28.50 -22.20
CA VAL A 25 -5.96 -27.67 -21.81
C VAL A 25 -7.22 -27.89 -22.68
N ARG A 26 -7.19 -28.70 -23.75
CA ARG A 26 -8.35 -28.88 -24.65
C ARG A 26 -9.48 -29.78 -24.11
N LYS A 27 -9.75 -29.82 -22.82
CA LYS A 27 -10.93 -30.53 -22.30
C LYS A 27 -11.67 -29.74 -21.22
N GLU A 28 -12.71 -29.07 -21.71
CA GLU A 28 -14.02 -28.84 -21.11
C GLU A 28 -14.17 -27.69 -20.10
N ASP A 29 -15.24 -26.94 -20.34
CA ASP A 29 -15.55 -25.56 -19.94
C ASP A 29 -17.00 -25.50 -19.42
N GLU A 30 -17.39 -24.34 -18.84
CA GLU A 30 -18.75 -23.87 -18.44
C GLU A 30 -19.25 -24.25 -17.01
N ASN A 31 -19.82 -23.41 -16.10
CA ASN A 31 -20.44 -22.07 -16.09
C ASN A 31 -20.57 -21.50 -14.63
N ILE A 32 -20.51 -20.17 -14.38
CA ILE A 32 -20.81 -19.49 -13.09
C ILE A 32 -21.50 -18.12 -13.31
N ALA A 33 -22.59 -17.81 -12.57
CA ALA A 33 -23.04 -16.43 -12.34
C ALA A 33 -23.96 -16.20 -11.10
N SER A 34 -23.69 -15.10 -10.37
CA SER A 34 -24.50 -14.35 -9.37
C SER A 34 -24.30 -14.58 -7.86
N ALA A 35 -23.57 -13.69 -7.17
CA ALA A 35 -23.46 -13.63 -5.68
C ALA A 35 -22.96 -12.29 -5.08
N ASP A 36 -23.18 -11.12 -5.71
CA ASP A 36 -22.43 -9.89 -5.37
C ASP A 36 -23.17 -8.83 -4.50
N ALA A 37 -24.46 -8.99 -4.21
CA ALA A 37 -25.24 -8.00 -3.46
C ALA A 37 -25.31 -8.26 -1.94
N THR A 38 -25.21 -9.52 -1.50
CA THR A 38 -25.38 -9.92 -0.10
C THR A 38 -24.11 -9.71 0.73
N LEU A 39 -22.94 -9.70 0.09
CA LEU A 39 -21.63 -9.58 0.74
C LEU A 39 -21.43 -8.20 1.40
N ARG A 40 -21.86 -7.14 0.71
CA ARG A 40 -21.63 -5.74 1.12
C ARG A 40 -22.42 -5.33 2.36
N ALA A 41 -23.55 -5.97 2.63
CA ALA A 41 -24.38 -5.69 3.81
C ALA A 41 -23.83 -6.35 5.09
N LEU A 42 -23.03 -7.41 4.95
CA LEU A 42 -22.44 -8.17 6.06
C LEU A 42 -21.14 -7.52 6.57
N GLU A 43 -20.35 -6.91 5.67
CA GLU A 43 -19.10 -6.23 6.01
C GLU A 43 -19.31 -5.04 6.95
N THR A 44 -20.35 -4.23 6.73
CA THR A 44 -20.63 -3.03 7.53
C THR A 44 -20.98 -3.34 8.99
N ARG A 45 -21.75 -4.41 9.24
CA ARG A 45 -22.14 -4.81 10.61
C ARG A 45 -21.01 -5.42 11.42
N LEU A 46 -20.01 -6.00 10.76
CA LEU A 46 -18.85 -6.61 11.40
C LEU A 46 -17.87 -5.54 11.88
N GLN A 47 -17.74 -4.43 11.13
CA GLN A 47 -16.85 -3.32 11.45
C GLN A 47 -17.28 -2.55 12.72
N GLU A 48 -18.59 -2.43 12.97
CA GLU A 48 -19.13 -1.71 14.13
C GLU A 48 -18.83 -2.38 15.47
N LYS A 49 -18.76 -3.72 15.52
CA LYS A 49 -18.52 -4.48 16.77
C LYS A 49 -17.04 -4.60 17.16
N LEU A 50 -16.13 -4.50 16.20
CA LEU A 50 -14.69 -4.71 16.43
C LEU A 50 -13.99 -3.51 17.06
N LEU A 51 -14.67 -2.35 17.12
CA LEU A 51 -14.17 -1.11 17.70
C LEU A 51 -14.28 -1.03 19.23
N GLU A 52 -15.01 -1.95 19.89
CA GLU A 52 -15.37 -1.84 21.32
C GLU A 52 -14.26 -2.21 22.34
N HIS A 53 -13.16 -2.87 21.97
CA HIS A 53 -12.28 -3.53 22.97
C HIS A 53 -10.79 -3.15 22.93
N ARG A 54 -10.49 -1.84 23.05
CA ARG A 54 -9.14 -1.22 23.19
C ARG A 54 -8.11 -2.06 23.99
N LEU A 55 -6.88 -2.26 23.47
CA LEU A 55 -5.56 -2.11 24.16
C LEU A 55 -4.34 -2.68 23.37
N PHE A 56 -3.36 -1.79 23.17
CA PHE A 56 -1.87 -1.81 22.99
C PHE A 56 -1.02 -3.04 22.55
N LEU A 57 -0.26 -2.82 21.47
CA LEU A 57 1.20 -2.87 21.21
C LEU A 57 2.08 -4.02 21.74
N ALA A 58 2.58 -4.86 20.81
CA ALA A 58 3.92 -5.44 20.79
C ALA A 58 4.34 -5.93 19.37
N LEU A 59 5.32 -5.24 18.77
CA LEU A 59 6.19 -5.75 17.70
C LEU A 59 6.91 -7.01 18.20
N GLY A 60 6.64 -8.17 17.58
CA GLY A 60 7.34 -9.42 17.84
C GLY A 60 8.11 -9.90 16.59
N PRO A 61 9.43 -10.16 16.68
CA PRO A 61 10.12 -10.94 15.66
C PRO A 61 9.67 -12.40 15.82
N ASP A 62 9.47 -13.16 14.73
CA ASP A 62 9.90 -14.56 14.66
C ASP A 62 9.63 -15.12 13.26
N PHE A 63 10.75 -15.36 12.55
CA PHE A 63 10.82 -16.19 11.36
C PHE A 63 11.52 -17.48 11.78
N GLY A 64 10.90 -18.62 11.47
CA GLY A 64 11.58 -19.91 11.38
C GLY A 64 11.27 -20.93 12.49
N GLY A 65 10.66 -22.04 12.08
CA GLY A 65 10.64 -23.32 12.79
C GLY A 65 9.45 -23.52 13.72
N ASP A 66 8.42 -24.25 13.28
CA ASP A 66 7.32 -24.79 14.09
C ASP A 66 6.88 -23.95 15.30
N VAL A 67 6.61 -22.65 15.07
CA VAL A 67 6.02 -21.74 16.06
C VAL A 67 4.55 -21.53 15.68
N PRO A 68 3.61 -21.48 16.65
CA PRO A 68 2.20 -21.15 16.37
C PRO A 68 2.12 -19.76 15.73
N GLY A 69 1.85 -19.64 14.42
CA GLY A 69 1.83 -18.33 13.76
C GLY A 69 1.49 -18.33 12.27
N TRP A 70 2.00 -19.29 11.48
CA TRP A 70 1.66 -19.40 10.05
C TRP A 70 0.79 -20.63 9.81
N TYR A 71 -0.34 -20.43 9.15
CA TYR A 71 -1.32 -21.49 8.90
C TYR A 71 -1.63 -21.57 7.40
N LEU A 72 -1.81 -22.81 6.91
CA LEU A 72 -1.98 -23.10 5.48
C LEU A 72 -0.79 -22.60 4.63
N CYS A 73 0.41 -23.03 5.00
CA CYS A 73 1.66 -22.82 4.28
C CYS A 73 1.91 -23.63 2.99
N PRO A 74 1.10 -24.63 2.55
CA PRO A 74 1.44 -25.40 1.34
C PRO A 74 1.69 -24.53 0.09
N ALA A 75 0.99 -23.39 -0.02
CA ALA A 75 1.23 -22.41 -1.07
C ALA A 75 2.65 -21.81 -1.02
N PHE A 76 3.09 -21.42 0.18
CA PHE A 76 4.44 -20.91 0.40
C PHE A 76 5.46 -22.00 0.08
N ASP A 77 5.28 -23.22 0.60
CA ASP A 77 6.24 -24.32 0.42
C ASP A 77 6.43 -24.69 -1.05
N ILE A 78 5.33 -24.77 -1.82
CA ILE A 78 5.37 -25.07 -3.25
C ILE A 78 6.11 -23.96 -4.01
N VAL A 79 5.77 -22.69 -3.78
CA VAL A 79 6.35 -21.59 -4.55
C VAL A 79 7.78 -21.28 -4.11
N SER A 80 8.08 -21.27 -2.81
CA SER A 80 9.44 -21.08 -2.31
C SER A 80 10.39 -22.17 -2.81
N SER A 81 9.94 -23.42 -2.87
CA SER A 81 10.70 -24.52 -3.47
C SER A 81 10.97 -24.29 -4.96
N PHE A 82 9.95 -23.87 -5.71
CA PHE A 82 10.11 -23.52 -7.12
C PHE A 82 11.12 -22.37 -7.30
N LEU A 83 10.96 -21.28 -6.56
CA LEU A 83 11.83 -20.10 -6.65
C LEU A 83 13.28 -20.44 -6.26
N SER A 84 13.48 -21.19 -5.18
CA SER A 84 14.81 -21.62 -4.72
C SER A 84 15.53 -22.48 -5.76
N ASN A 85 14.80 -23.42 -6.39
CA ASN A 85 15.35 -24.24 -7.48
C ASN A 85 15.68 -23.44 -8.75
N ASN A 86 15.19 -22.20 -8.85
CA ASN A 86 15.47 -21.26 -9.94
C ASN A 86 16.38 -20.10 -9.50
N GLY A 87 17.14 -20.27 -8.42
CA GLY A 87 18.19 -19.32 -8.01
C GLY A 87 17.71 -18.12 -7.21
N TRP A 88 16.47 -18.13 -6.71
CA TRP A 88 15.99 -17.11 -5.79
C TRP A 88 16.37 -17.44 -4.34
N SER A 89 16.48 -16.41 -3.50
CA SER A 89 16.82 -16.57 -2.08
C SER A 89 15.71 -16.09 -1.16
N GLU A 90 15.44 -16.84 -0.09
CA GLU A 90 14.56 -16.34 0.97
C GLU A 90 15.28 -15.25 1.78
N VAL A 91 14.57 -14.15 2.05
CA VAL A 91 15.06 -13.04 2.87
C VAL A 91 14.02 -12.64 3.91
N ASN A 92 14.47 -11.99 4.98
CA ASN A 92 13.56 -11.25 5.86
C ASN A 92 13.39 -9.84 5.30
N ALA A 93 12.28 -9.58 4.61
CA ALA A 93 12.06 -8.30 3.94
C ALA A 93 11.99 -7.08 4.89
N LEU A 94 11.71 -7.29 6.19
CA LEU A 94 11.74 -6.21 7.19
C LEU A 94 13.16 -5.91 7.69
N LYS A 95 14.05 -6.91 7.74
CA LYS A 95 15.45 -6.74 8.15
C LYS A 95 16.36 -6.34 6.99
N SER A 96 15.99 -6.73 5.76
CA SER A 96 16.71 -6.46 4.52
C SER A 96 15.81 -5.74 3.50
N PRO A 97 15.36 -4.50 3.79
CA PRO A 97 14.43 -3.78 2.92
C PRO A 97 15.03 -3.44 1.54
N GLU A 98 16.35 -3.34 1.42
CA GLU A 98 17.04 -3.05 0.15
C GLU A 98 17.25 -4.30 -0.72
N GLU A 99 17.10 -5.50 -0.16
CA GLU A 99 17.27 -6.74 -0.93
C GLU A 99 15.99 -7.01 -1.73
N LYS A 100 16.10 -6.85 -3.06
CA LYS A 100 14.98 -6.94 -4.01
C LYS A 100 15.30 -7.66 -5.32
N GLN A 101 16.48 -8.27 -5.44
CA GLN A 101 16.91 -8.99 -6.64
C GLN A 101 16.79 -10.50 -6.43
N LEU A 102 15.86 -11.15 -7.12
CA LEU A 102 15.63 -12.60 -7.03
C LEU A 102 15.45 -13.07 -5.57
N VAL A 103 14.59 -12.39 -4.82
CA VAL A 103 14.32 -12.72 -3.41
C VAL A 103 12.84 -13.00 -3.17
N PHE A 104 12.55 -13.82 -2.17
CA PHE A 104 11.19 -14.05 -1.67
C PHE A 104 11.14 -14.06 -0.14
N THR A 105 9.94 -13.95 0.41
CA THR A 105 9.69 -13.88 1.87
C THR A 105 8.27 -14.34 2.17
N HIS A 106 8.04 -14.74 3.41
CA HIS A 106 6.68 -14.69 3.95
C HIS A 106 6.10 -13.26 3.88
N PRO A 107 4.80 -13.10 3.65
CA PRO A 107 4.17 -11.79 3.54
C PRO A 107 4.40 -10.95 4.80
N THR A 108 4.74 -9.69 4.62
CA THR A 108 4.86 -8.74 5.71
C THR A 108 3.53 -8.00 5.88
N TRP A 109 2.91 -8.09 7.05
CA TRP A 109 1.64 -7.44 7.34
C TRP A 109 1.77 -6.42 8.47
N LEU A 110 0.87 -5.45 8.43
CA LEU A 110 0.63 -4.52 9.53
C LEU A 110 -0.44 -5.12 10.46
N ILE A 111 -0.06 -6.20 11.15
CA ILE A 111 -0.89 -6.99 12.06
C ILE A 111 -0.19 -7.08 13.40
N GLU A 112 -0.97 -7.06 14.47
CA GLU A 112 -0.49 -7.17 15.83
C GLU A 112 -1.51 -7.96 16.66
N ASN A 113 -1.03 -8.91 17.47
CA ASN A 113 -1.87 -9.78 18.30
C ASN A 113 -3.00 -10.47 17.48
N GLY A 114 -2.70 -10.85 16.23
CA GLY A 114 -3.63 -11.50 15.31
C GLY A 114 -4.76 -10.61 14.77
N LEU A 115 -4.67 -9.29 14.97
CA LEU A 115 -5.63 -8.31 14.49
C LEU A 115 -4.96 -7.32 13.53
N ARG A 116 -5.76 -6.71 12.64
CA ARG A 116 -5.31 -5.56 11.85
C ARG A 116 -4.77 -4.48 12.78
N ALA A 117 -3.53 -4.04 12.57
CA ALA A 117 -2.88 -2.96 13.31
C ALA A 117 -2.84 -1.66 12.47
N GLY A 118 -1.84 -0.81 12.72
CA GLY A 118 -1.57 0.38 11.93
C GLY A 118 -2.24 1.63 12.49
N PRO A 119 -2.33 2.71 11.69
CA PRO A 119 -2.66 4.05 12.20
C PRO A 119 -3.95 4.15 13.03
N VAL A 120 -4.94 3.30 12.77
CA VAL A 120 -6.18 3.28 13.54
C VAL A 120 -6.02 2.71 14.96
N ARG A 121 -5.07 1.78 15.17
CA ARG A 121 -4.80 1.17 16.48
C ARG A 121 -3.54 1.70 17.17
N ASP A 122 -2.66 2.36 16.42
CA ASP A 122 -1.41 2.89 16.91
C ASP A 122 -1.50 4.41 17.10
N TYR A 123 -1.50 5.18 16.01
CA TYR A 123 -1.48 6.65 16.04
C TYR A 123 -2.78 7.27 16.55
N LEU A 124 -3.94 6.78 16.10
CA LEU A 124 -5.23 7.40 16.40
C LEU A 124 -5.58 7.36 17.90
N PRO A 125 -5.38 6.25 18.66
CA PRO A 125 -5.65 6.25 20.09
C PRO A 125 -4.74 7.22 20.86
N LEU A 126 -3.48 7.40 20.43
CA LEU A 126 -2.58 8.39 21.00
C LEU A 126 -3.08 9.81 20.74
N ALA A 127 -3.54 10.10 19.52
CA ALA A 127 -4.15 11.39 19.19
C ALA A 127 -5.43 11.66 19.99
N LEU A 128 -6.33 10.67 20.11
CA LEU A 128 -7.57 10.77 20.88
C LEU A 128 -7.36 11.01 22.38
N ALA A 129 -6.19 10.67 22.92
CA ALA A 129 -5.83 10.95 24.31
C ALA A 129 -5.38 12.40 24.54
N LEU A 130 -5.08 13.16 23.47
CA LEU A 130 -4.63 14.54 23.59
C LEU A 130 -5.81 15.49 23.84
N PRO A 131 -5.75 16.38 24.85
CA PRO A 131 -6.84 17.29 25.19
C PRO A 131 -7.11 18.35 24.09
N ASN A 132 -6.18 18.52 23.15
CA ASN A 132 -6.25 19.47 22.05
C ASN A 132 -6.55 18.81 20.69
N PHE A 133 -6.93 17.53 20.67
CA PHE A 133 -7.33 16.82 19.45
C PHE A 133 -8.84 16.59 19.42
N SER A 134 -9.43 16.73 18.23
CA SER A 134 -10.85 16.44 18.00
C SER A 134 -10.99 15.61 16.72
N LEU A 135 -11.81 14.56 16.78
CA LEU A 135 -12.17 13.73 15.64
C LEU A 135 -13.67 13.86 15.38
N GLN A 136 -14.02 14.16 14.13
CA GLN A 136 -15.40 14.10 13.65
C GLN A 136 -15.46 13.13 12.47
N THR A 137 -16.26 12.06 12.60
CA THR A 137 -16.56 11.12 11.53
C THR A 137 -17.86 11.52 10.84
N ASN A 138 -18.15 10.94 9.68
CA ASN A 138 -19.33 11.27 8.87
C ASN A 138 -19.41 12.76 8.47
N VAL A 139 -18.26 13.42 8.36
CA VAL A 139 -18.12 14.80 7.89
C VAL A 139 -17.30 14.80 6.62
N LYS A 140 -17.91 15.20 5.50
CA LYS A 140 -17.24 15.22 4.19
C LYS A 140 -16.75 16.62 3.90
N VAL A 141 -15.44 16.80 3.77
CA VAL A 141 -14.86 18.07 3.30
C VAL A 141 -15.20 18.26 1.82
N LEU A 142 -15.67 19.45 1.47
CA LEU A 142 -16.00 19.85 0.11
C LEU A 142 -14.86 20.64 -0.54
N ARG A 143 -14.24 21.56 0.21
CA ARG A 143 -13.11 22.39 -0.24
C ARG A 143 -12.42 23.06 0.94
N ALA A 144 -11.18 23.51 0.72
CA ALA A 144 -10.59 24.60 1.48
C ALA A 144 -11.17 25.96 1.03
N ILE A 145 -11.51 26.82 1.98
CA ILE A 145 -11.95 28.20 1.75
C ILE A 145 -10.73 29.11 1.87
N ARG A 146 -10.52 30.01 0.90
CA ARG A 146 -9.33 30.85 0.84
C ARG A 146 -9.62 32.24 0.29
N GLU A 147 -8.74 33.17 0.66
CA GLU A 147 -8.62 34.51 0.08
C GLU A 147 -7.22 34.66 -0.50
N GLY A 148 -7.10 34.62 -1.82
CA GLY A 148 -5.78 34.54 -2.46
C GLY A 148 -5.03 33.26 -2.06
N SER A 149 -3.83 33.42 -1.51
CA SER A 149 -2.94 32.33 -1.03
C SER A 149 -3.31 31.81 0.36
N ALA A 150 -4.07 32.55 1.15
CA ALA A 150 -4.37 32.22 2.54
C ALA A 150 -5.67 31.42 2.67
N VAL A 151 -5.56 30.19 3.19
CA VAL A 151 -6.73 29.38 3.59
C VAL A 151 -7.26 29.88 4.92
N THR A 152 -8.57 30.13 4.99
CA THR A 152 -9.27 30.65 6.18
C THR A 152 -10.13 29.60 6.86
N GLY A 153 -10.41 28.48 6.20
CA GLY A 153 -11.25 27.41 6.74
C GLY A 153 -11.46 26.26 5.77
N VAL A 154 -12.34 25.33 6.15
CA VAL A 154 -12.85 24.28 5.28
C VAL A 154 -14.37 24.31 5.23
N GLU A 155 -14.94 24.12 4.04
CA GLU A 155 -16.37 23.88 3.87
C GLU A 155 -16.62 22.37 3.98
N VAL A 156 -17.54 21.97 4.85
CA VAL A 156 -17.89 20.58 5.10
C VAL A 156 -19.37 20.33 4.87
N GLU A 157 -19.70 19.10 4.48
CA GLU A 157 -21.04 18.54 4.35
C GLU A 157 -21.26 17.55 5.49
N LEU A 158 -22.20 17.87 6.40
CA LEU A 158 -22.58 17.03 7.53
C LEU A 158 -23.68 16.04 7.15
N THR A 159 -24.58 16.49 6.27
CA THR A 159 -25.62 15.70 5.63
C THR A 159 -25.78 16.21 4.19
N PRO A 160 -26.43 15.47 3.28
CA PRO A 160 -26.62 15.92 1.89
C PRO A 160 -27.27 17.31 1.71
N SER A 161 -27.95 17.82 2.74
CA SER A 161 -28.61 19.13 2.73
C SER A 161 -27.98 20.15 3.68
N THR A 162 -26.97 19.78 4.46
CA THR A 162 -26.40 20.64 5.51
C THR A 162 -24.90 20.82 5.31
N ARG A 163 -24.51 22.06 5.01
CA ARG A 163 -23.11 22.48 4.92
C ARG A 163 -22.74 23.43 6.05
N GLN A 164 -21.49 23.36 6.48
CA GLN A 164 -20.93 24.21 7.51
C GLN A 164 -19.52 24.65 7.11
N VAL A 165 -19.11 25.82 7.58
CA VAL A 165 -17.71 26.26 7.51
C VAL A 165 -17.05 26.03 8.87
N ILE A 166 -15.88 25.40 8.85
CA ILE A 166 -14.98 25.30 10.00
C ILE A 166 -13.83 26.28 9.75
N ASN A 167 -13.81 27.39 10.48
CA ASN A 167 -12.79 28.41 10.34
C ASN A 167 -11.50 28.00 11.05
N LEU A 168 -10.36 28.36 10.46
CA LEU A 168 -9.07 28.29 11.11
C LEU A 168 -8.92 29.40 12.15
N LYS A 169 -8.03 29.18 13.11
CA LYS A 169 -7.49 30.26 13.94
C LYS A 169 -6.47 31.07 13.12
N THR A 170 -6.07 32.23 13.64
CA THR A 170 -4.88 32.95 13.16
C THR A 170 -3.69 32.00 13.13
N ASP A 171 -2.93 32.03 12.03
CA ASP A 171 -1.79 31.14 11.74
C ASP A 171 -2.14 29.64 11.67
N GLY A 172 -3.43 29.31 11.58
CA GLY A 172 -3.89 27.94 11.37
C GLY A 172 -3.55 27.44 9.96
N ALA A 173 -3.48 26.12 9.81
CA ALA A 173 -3.20 25.47 8.54
C ALA A 173 -4.22 24.35 8.26
N VAL A 174 -4.34 23.98 6.98
CA VAL A 174 -5.10 22.82 6.53
C VAL A 174 -4.15 21.78 5.95
N ILE A 175 -4.31 20.53 6.38
CA ILE A 175 -3.61 19.37 5.79
C ILE A 175 -4.66 18.51 5.11
N LEU A 176 -4.54 18.34 3.79
CA LEU A 176 -5.36 17.41 3.02
C LEU A 176 -4.72 16.02 3.07
N ALA A 177 -5.46 15.06 3.61
CA ALA A 177 -5.07 13.65 3.67
C ALA A 177 -6.22 12.75 3.15
N ALA A 178 -6.81 13.13 2.02
CA ALA A 178 -8.00 12.49 1.47
C ALA A 178 -7.67 11.34 0.47
N GLY A 179 -6.39 11.16 0.15
CA GLY A 179 -5.89 10.12 -0.75
C GLY A 179 -5.86 10.56 -2.21
N ALA A 180 -5.12 9.79 -3.02
CA ALA A 180 -4.78 10.14 -4.41
C ALA A 180 -5.98 10.42 -5.33
N LEU A 181 -7.17 9.90 -5.03
CA LEU A 181 -8.36 10.12 -5.86
C LEU A 181 -9.26 11.25 -5.33
N SER A 182 -9.24 11.54 -4.02
CA SER A 182 -10.13 12.55 -3.44
C SER A 182 -9.45 13.89 -3.18
N THR A 183 -8.14 13.91 -2.92
CA THR A 183 -7.37 15.15 -2.77
C THR A 183 -7.44 16.04 -4.01
N PRO A 184 -7.29 15.53 -5.26
CA PRO A 184 -7.49 16.33 -6.47
C PRO A 184 -8.84 17.03 -6.51
N ARG A 185 -9.93 16.32 -6.16
CA ARG A 185 -11.27 16.91 -6.07
C ARG A 185 -11.34 18.08 -5.10
N LEU A 186 -10.71 17.95 -3.92
CA LEU A 186 -10.68 19.04 -2.93
C LEU A 186 -9.92 20.26 -3.46
N LEU A 187 -8.81 20.04 -4.16
CA LEU A 187 -8.02 21.10 -4.79
C LEU A 187 -8.79 21.80 -5.92
N PHE A 188 -9.43 21.05 -6.83
CA PHE A 188 -10.26 21.61 -7.89
C PHE A 188 -11.40 22.46 -7.33
N ASN A 189 -12.08 21.95 -6.30
CA ASN A 189 -13.16 22.66 -5.59
C ASN A 189 -12.66 23.93 -4.86
N SER A 190 -11.36 24.02 -4.58
CA SER A 190 -10.68 25.19 -4.02
C SER A 190 -10.08 26.10 -5.10
N GLY A 191 -10.35 25.86 -6.39
CA GLY A 191 -9.79 26.63 -7.50
C GLY A 191 -8.28 26.45 -7.64
N ILE A 192 -7.78 25.24 -7.42
CA ILE A 192 -6.37 24.85 -7.54
C ILE A 192 -6.30 23.63 -8.47
N GLY A 193 -5.54 23.72 -9.56
CA GLY A 193 -5.41 22.64 -10.53
C GLY A 193 -5.54 23.09 -11.99
N PRO A 194 -5.66 22.17 -12.95
CA PRO A 194 -5.80 22.50 -14.37
C PRO A 194 -7.09 23.29 -14.61
N LYS A 195 -7.00 24.34 -15.43
CA LYS A 195 -8.12 25.25 -15.71
C LYS A 195 -9.41 24.51 -16.08
N ALA A 196 -9.33 23.51 -16.95
CA ALA A 196 -10.48 22.73 -17.40
C ALA A 196 -11.18 21.96 -16.26
N GLN A 197 -10.43 21.49 -15.26
CA GLN A 197 -10.99 20.82 -14.09
C GLN A 197 -11.73 21.82 -13.19
N ILE A 198 -11.16 23.01 -12.98
CA ILE A 198 -11.82 24.06 -12.20
C ILE A 198 -13.10 24.56 -12.91
N GLU A 199 -13.07 24.72 -14.24
CA GLU A 199 -14.26 25.07 -15.05
C GLU A 199 -15.34 23.97 -15.01
N THR A 200 -14.93 22.70 -14.92
CA THR A 200 -15.86 21.57 -14.72
C THR A 200 -16.58 21.70 -13.38
N VAL A 201 -15.88 22.09 -12.31
CA VAL A 201 -16.52 22.38 -11.01
C VAL A 201 -17.44 23.60 -11.12
N ALA A 202 -16.99 24.67 -11.77
CA ALA A 202 -17.74 25.92 -11.94
C ALA A 202 -19.10 25.72 -12.65
N SER A 203 -19.09 24.86 -13.67
CA SER A 203 -20.26 24.54 -14.51
C SER A 203 -21.07 23.36 -13.98
N GLY A 204 -20.60 22.70 -12.93
CA GLY A 204 -21.18 21.48 -12.38
C GLY A 204 -22.44 21.71 -11.52
N THR A 205 -23.06 20.61 -11.11
CA THR A 205 -24.31 20.61 -10.32
C THR A 205 -24.08 20.46 -8.81
N THR A 206 -22.83 20.35 -8.38
CA THR A 206 -22.45 20.14 -6.97
C THR A 206 -22.55 21.42 -6.13
N ASN A 207 -22.93 22.56 -6.71
CA ASN A 207 -23.09 23.85 -6.05
C ASN A 207 -21.89 24.22 -5.16
N ILE A 208 -20.67 23.96 -5.64
CA ILE A 208 -19.44 24.37 -4.95
C ILE A 208 -19.16 25.83 -5.31
N ASN A 209 -19.04 26.68 -4.30
CA ASN A 209 -18.68 28.07 -4.51
C ASN A 209 -17.16 28.19 -4.72
N ILE A 210 -16.68 28.12 -5.95
CA ILE A 210 -15.24 28.24 -6.23
C ILE A 210 -14.75 29.70 -6.10
N PRO A 211 -13.47 29.93 -5.79
CA PRO A 211 -12.89 31.28 -5.84
C PRO A 211 -13.05 31.93 -7.24
N PRO A 212 -13.08 33.27 -7.33
CA PRO A 212 -13.14 33.95 -8.62
C PRO A 212 -11.93 33.60 -9.48
N GLN A 213 -12.10 33.62 -10.80
CA GLN A 213 -11.11 33.12 -11.77
C GLN A 213 -9.73 33.78 -11.64
N ASN A 214 -9.66 35.06 -11.26
CA ASN A 214 -8.41 35.78 -11.02
C ASN A 214 -7.64 35.30 -9.77
N GLN A 215 -8.22 34.41 -8.97
CA GLN A 215 -7.58 33.76 -7.84
C GLN A 215 -7.27 32.28 -8.08
N TRP A 216 -7.58 31.72 -9.26
CA TRP A 216 -7.25 30.31 -9.54
C TRP A 216 -5.74 30.09 -9.55
N ILE A 217 -5.30 28.98 -8.97
CA ILE A 217 -3.89 28.60 -8.91
C ILE A 217 -3.68 27.45 -9.90
N PRO A 218 -3.03 27.69 -11.05
CA PRO A 218 -2.79 26.66 -12.04
C PRO A 218 -1.70 25.70 -11.54
N LEU A 219 -2.04 24.44 -11.32
CA LEU A 219 -1.12 23.37 -10.93
C LEU A 219 -1.48 22.07 -11.67
N PRO A 220 -0.54 21.13 -11.88
CA PRO A 220 -0.77 19.88 -12.60
C PRO A 220 -1.50 18.82 -11.75
N VAL A 221 -2.53 19.23 -11.01
CA VAL A 221 -3.32 18.36 -10.12
C VAL A 221 -4.05 17.31 -10.96
N GLY A 222 -3.76 16.04 -10.66
CA GLY A 222 -4.33 14.87 -11.33
C GLY A 222 -3.55 14.40 -12.57
N GLU A 223 -2.58 15.18 -13.07
CA GLU A 223 -1.91 14.88 -14.34
C GLU A 223 -0.88 13.74 -14.23
N ASN A 224 -0.28 13.56 -13.06
CA ASN A 224 0.79 12.58 -12.81
C ASN A 224 0.29 11.30 -12.11
N MET A 225 -0.98 10.91 -12.32
CA MET A 225 -1.53 9.70 -11.68
C MET A 225 -0.76 8.44 -12.08
N ARG A 226 -0.34 7.66 -11.09
CA ARG A 226 0.39 6.41 -11.27
C ARG A 226 -0.17 5.31 -10.40
N ASP A 227 -0.04 4.08 -10.89
CA ASP A 227 -0.41 2.85 -10.20
C ASP A 227 0.53 1.72 -10.67
N HIS A 228 0.60 0.61 -9.95
CA HIS A 228 1.31 -0.58 -10.41
C HIS A 228 0.49 -1.26 -11.53
N PRO A 229 1.05 -1.45 -12.74
CA PRO A 229 0.42 -2.33 -13.73
C PRO A 229 0.52 -3.77 -13.24
N ILE A 230 -0.61 -4.50 -13.23
CA ILE A 230 -0.67 -5.86 -12.68
C ILE A 230 -1.12 -6.88 -13.70
N PHE A 231 -0.43 -8.00 -13.71
CA PHE A 231 -0.86 -9.21 -14.40
C PHE A 231 -1.03 -10.33 -13.40
N THR A 232 -2.05 -11.15 -13.64
CA THR A 232 -2.39 -12.28 -12.78
C THR A 232 -2.19 -13.57 -13.56
N VAL A 233 -1.46 -14.51 -12.97
CA VAL A 233 -1.25 -15.85 -13.49
C VAL A 233 -1.81 -16.85 -12.49
N ASN A 234 -2.63 -17.79 -12.98
CA ASN A 234 -3.20 -18.86 -12.16
C ASN A 234 -2.49 -20.18 -12.46
N PHE A 235 -2.19 -20.94 -11.42
CA PHE A 235 -1.54 -22.24 -11.50
C PHE A 235 -2.37 -23.29 -10.77
N ASN A 236 -2.40 -24.50 -11.31
CA ASN A 236 -2.91 -25.67 -10.60
C ASN A 236 -1.74 -26.48 -10.04
N THR A 237 -1.83 -26.87 -8.77
CA THR A 237 -0.80 -27.66 -8.09
C THR A 237 -1.05 -29.16 -8.30
N ARG A 238 0.03 -29.92 -8.56
CA ARG A 238 -0.05 -31.39 -8.62
C ARG A 238 -0.17 -32.02 -7.24
N THR A 239 0.42 -31.38 -6.24
CA THR A 239 0.28 -31.73 -4.84
C THR A 239 -1.01 -31.14 -4.30
N GLY A 240 -1.70 -31.91 -3.45
CA GLY A 240 -2.87 -31.43 -2.74
C GLY A 240 -2.56 -30.17 -1.96
N LEU A 241 -3.20 -29.06 -2.30
CA LEU A 241 -3.16 -27.81 -1.58
C LEU A 241 -4.56 -27.52 -1.06
N THR A 242 -4.71 -27.43 0.26
CA THR A 242 -5.96 -27.00 0.87
C THR A 242 -5.90 -25.50 1.11
N THR A 243 -6.88 -24.78 0.60
CA THR A 243 -7.02 -23.34 0.84
C THR A 243 -7.79 -23.06 2.13
N ARG A 244 -8.01 -21.77 2.41
CA ARG A 244 -8.88 -21.33 3.50
C ARG A 244 -10.31 -21.83 3.28
N PRO A 245 -10.89 -22.57 4.24
CA PRO A 245 -12.31 -22.89 4.20
C PRO A 245 -13.13 -21.59 4.23
N LYS A 246 -14.13 -21.46 3.36
CA LYS A 246 -15.03 -20.28 3.35
C LYS A 246 -15.81 -20.17 4.66
N ASP A 247 -16.18 -21.33 5.19
CA ASP A 247 -16.82 -21.57 6.48
C ASP A 247 -15.98 -21.13 7.67
N ALA A 248 -14.65 -20.99 7.55
CA ALA A 248 -13.82 -20.44 8.63
C ALA A 248 -14.23 -19.01 9.03
N TRP A 249 -14.88 -18.25 8.14
CA TRP A 249 -15.34 -16.88 8.41
C TRP A 249 -16.83 -16.79 8.73
N LEU A 250 -17.63 -17.68 8.16
CA LEU A 250 -19.10 -17.65 8.28
C LEU A 250 -19.60 -18.49 9.45
N THR A 251 -18.96 -19.65 9.68
CA THR A 251 -19.32 -20.65 10.68
C THR A 251 -18.06 -21.31 11.22
N PRO A 252 -17.15 -20.56 11.88
CA PRO A 252 -15.87 -21.10 12.34
C PRO A 252 -16.09 -22.25 13.33
N SER A 253 -15.25 -23.28 13.23
CA SER A 253 -15.17 -24.32 14.27
C SER A 253 -14.74 -23.71 15.61
N GLN A 254 -15.08 -24.37 16.72
CA GLN A 254 -14.63 -23.93 18.04
C GLN A 254 -13.11 -23.81 18.13
N GLU A 255 -12.37 -24.74 17.51
CA GLU A 255 -10.91 -24.67 17.39
C GLU A 255 -10.44 -23.39 16.69
N THR A 256 -11.09 -23.01 15.58
CA THR A 256 -10.76 -21.77 14.85
C THR A 256 -10.99 -20.54 15.73
N ILE A 257 -12.09 -20.53 16.50
CA ILE A 257 -12.41 -19.47 17.45
C ILE A 257 -11.35 -19.40 18.55
N ASP A 258 -10.99 -20.54 19.15
CA ASP A 258 -10.04 -20.64 20.25
C ASP A 258 -8.62 -20.21 19.85
N LEU A 259 -8.22 -20.51 18.61
CA LEU A 259 -6.97 -20.04 18.04
C LEU A 259 -7.00 -18.53 17.78
N PHE A 260 -8.08 -18.02 17.20
CA PHE A 260 -8.23 -16.59 16.94
C PHE A 260 -8.25 -15.77 18.24
N ALA A 261 -8.92 -16.25 19.28
CA ALA A 261 -8.95 -15.62 20.61
C ALA A 261 -7.55 -15.49 21.25
N LYS A 262 -6.58 -16.30 20.80
CA LYS A 262 -5.18 -16.23 21.21
C LYS A 262 -4.31 -15.40 20.24
N GLY A 263 -4.93 -14.69 19.30
CA GLY A 263 -4.23 -13.93 18.25
C GLY A 263 -3.54 -14.83 17.23
N SER A 264 -4.00 -16.07 17.05
CA SER A 264 -3.38 -17.09 16.23
C SER A 264 -4.40 -17.74 15.27
N GLY A 265 -3.98 -18.78 14.55
CA GLY A 265 -4.85 -19.51 13.63
C GLY A 265 -5.14 -18.78 12.33
N LEU A 266 -6.07 -19.34 11.57
CA LEU A 266 -6.31 -18.93 10.20
C LEU A 266 -6.84 -17.50 10.04
N LEU A 267 -7.68 -17.08 11.01
CA LEU A 267 -8.36 -15.78 10.98
C LEU A 267 -7.43 -14.62 11.37
N SER A 268 -6.24 -14.92 11.91
CA SER A 268 -5.23 -13.93 12.30
C SER A 268 -4.33 -13.46 11.15
N GLN A 269 -4.57 -13.94 9.92
CA GLN A 269 -3.68 -13.77 8.77
C GLN A 269 -4.45 -13.28 7.54
N SER A 270 -3.79 -12.59 6.59
CA SER A 270 -4.37 -12.24 5.27
C SER A 270 -4.32 -13.43 4.29
N GLY A 271 -5.07 -13.38 3.18
CA GLY A 271 -5.07 -14.42 2.12
C GLY A 271 -3.72 -14.62 1.41
N GLN A 272 -2.82 -13.66 1.55
CA GLN A 272 -1.46 -13.66 1.02
C GLN A 272 -0.60 -14.76 1.62
N ARG A 273 0.27 -15.37 0.81
CA ARG A 273 1.08 -16.52 1.21
C ARG A 273 2.57 -16.35 0.95
N LEU A 274 2.96 -15.59 -0.07
CA LEU A 274 4.36 -15.31 -0.37
C LEU A 274 4.47 -13.97 -1.09
N ASN A 275 5.56 -13.25 -0.85
CA ASN A 275 6.00 -12.12 -1.66
C ASN A 275 7.35 -12.42 -2.31
N PHE A 276 7.55 -11.92 -3.52
CA PHE A 276 8.84 -11.98 -4.19
C PHE A 276 9.15 -10.68 -4.92
N TRP A 277 10.44 -10.42 -5.12
CA TRP A 277 10.92 -9.29 -5.92
C TRP A 277 12.08 -9.67 -6.81
N THR A 278 12.12 -9.04 -7.99
CA THR A 278 13.31 -9.04 -8.83
C THR A 278 13.48 -7.71 -9.56
N GLY A 279 14.72 -7.30 -9.80
CA GLY A 279 15.05 -6.19 -10.67
C GLY A 279 15.21 -6.66 -12.12
N VAL A 280 14.66 -5.88 -13.04
CA VAL A 280 14.73 -6.07 -14.49
C VAL A 280 15.49 -4.89 -15.09
N ASN A 281 16.62 -5.19 -15.74
CA ASN A 281 17.36 -4.21 -16.51
C ASN A 281 16.59 -3.90 -17.79
N ASN A 282 16.36 -2.61 -18.05
CA ASN A 282 15.70 -2.17 -19.27
C ASN A 282 16.68 -1.54 -20.24
N THR A 283 16.21 -1.35 -21.48
CA THR A 283 17.01 -0.77 -22.56
C THR A 283 17.40 0.69 -22.32
N ASP A 284 16.72 1.39 -21.40
CA ASP A 284 17.04 2.76 -20.96
C ASP A 284 18.07 2.80 -19.81
N GLY A 285 18.60 1.65 -19.38
CA GLY A 285 19.57 1.56 -18.28
C GLY A 285 18.95 1.70 -16.88
N ILE A 286 17.62 1.86 -16.78
CA ILE A 286 16.93 1.95 -15.50
C ILE A 286 16.49 0.56 -15.06
N VAL A 287 16.89 0.18 -13.84
CA VAL A 287 16.40 -1.04 -13.20
C VAL A 287 14.98 -0.79 -12.73
N ARG A 288 14.05 -1.61 -13.22
CA ARG A 288 12.66 -1.63 -12.77
C ARG A 288 12.45 -2.86 -11.94
N TYR A 289 11.85 -2.70 -10.77
CA TYR A 289 11.54 -3.85 -9.93
C TYR A 289 10.20 -4.47 -10.36
N VAL A 290 10.04 -5.75 -10.09
CA VAL A 290 8.78 -6.47 -10.17
C VAL A 290 8.51 -7.01 -8.78
N GLN A 291 7.34 -6.69 -8.22
CA GLN A 291 6.84 -7.31 -7.00
C GLN A 291 5.79 -8.36 -7.38
N GLY A 292 5.97 -9.59 -6.93
CA GLY A 292 4.97 -10.63 -7.00
C GLY A 292 4.32 -10.91 -5.65
N THR A 293 3.05 -11.28 -5.69
CA THR A 293 2.25 -11.66 -4.53
C THR A 293 1.49 -12.94 -4.83
N VAL A 294 1.69 -13.96 -4.01
CA VAL A 294 1.02 -15.25 -4.16
C VAL A 294 -0.12 -15.39 -3.16
N ASN A 295 -1.27 -15.82 -3.68
CA ASN A 295 -2.44 -16.24 -2.92
C ASN A 295 -2.82 -17.69 -3.30
N ALA A 296 -3.64 -18.33 -2.47
CA ALA A 296 -4.30 -19.59 -2.82
C ALA A 296 -5.83 -19.38 -2.78
N PRO A 297 -6.51 -19.09 -3.90
CA PRO A 297 -7.93 -18.75 -3.88
C PRO A 297 -8.86 -19.96 -3.69
N SER A 298 -8.41 -21.16 -4.08
CA SER A 298 -9.15 -22.42 -4.01
C SER A 298 -8.19 -23.58 -3.81
N ASP A 299 -8.73 -24.74 -3.44
CA ASP A 299 -7.93 -25.95 -3.32
C ASP A 299 -7.20 -26.25 -4.62
N ASN A 300 -5.93 -26.60 -4.50
CA ASN A 300 -5.04 -26.89 -5.61
C ASN A 300 -4.80 -25.72 -6.58
N THR A 301 -5.21 -24.50 -6.24
CA THR A 301 -5.01 -23.32 -7.09
C THR A 301 -4.10 -22.32 -6.40
N LEU A 302 -3.12 -21.81 -7.15
CA LEU A 302 -2.30 -20.67 -6.78
C LEU A 302 -2.57 -19.53 -7.74
N THR A 303 -2.64 -18.32 -7.21
CA THR A 303 -2.71 -17.10 -7.99
C THR A 303 -1.48 -16.28 -7.67
N ASP A 304 -0.68 -15.99 -8.69
CA ASP A 304 0.41 -15.02 -8.62
C ASP A 304 -0.05 -13.73 -9.29
N SER A 305 -0.03 -12.64 -8.54
CA SER A 305 -0.23 -11.29 -9.07
C SER A 305 1.09 -10.55 -9.00
N ALA A 306 1.61 -10.17 -10.16
CA ALA A 306 2.86 -9.45 -10.26
C ALA A 306 2.64 -8.04 -10.82
N GLY A 307 3.19 -7.06 -10.10
CA GLY A 307 3.21 -5.64 -10.46
C GLY A 307 4.60 -5.20 -10.88
N GLN A 308 4.71 -4.37 -11.91
CA GLN A 308 5.99 -3.72 -12.28
C GLN A 308 6.10 -2.32 -11.68
N HIS A 309 7.32 -1.88 -11.39
CA HIS A 309 7.63 -0.55 -10.86
C HIS A 309 8.29 0.32 -11.93
N HIS A 310 7.73 1.49 -12.21
CA HIS A 310 8.16 2.47 -13.22
C HIS A 310 8.06 1.94 -14.66
N GLY A 311 7.89 2.82 -15.63
CA GLY A 311 7.93 2.47 -17.06
C GLY A 311 6.56 2.42 -17.74
N ARG A 312 6.30 3.52 -18.46
CA ARG A 312 5.24 3.78 -19.44
C ARG A 312 3.81 3.83 -18.90
N GLU A 313 3.11 4.86 -19.36
CA GLU A 313 1.66 4.99 -19.30
C GLU A 313 1.01 3.69 -19.82
N SER A 314 0.39 2.93 -18.93
CA SER A 314 -0.44 1.79 -19.32
C SER A 314 -1.78 2.33 -19.80
N HIS A 315 -1.98 2.34 -21.13
CA HIS A 315 -3.23 2.74 -21.78
C HIS A 315 -4.21 1.57 -21.97
N SER A 316 -4.03 0.46 -21.26
CA SER A 316 -4.78 -0.78 -21.49
C SER A 316 -5.77 -1.10 -20.36
N ASP A 317 -6.83 -1.85 -20.70
CA ASP A 317 -7.85 -2.48 -19.83
C ASP A 317 -7.27 -3.52 -18.84
N ILE A 318 -6.05 -3.31 -18.37
CA ILE A 318 -5.39 -4.15 -17.38
C ILE A 318 -6.01 -3.83 -16.00
N PRO A 319 -6.38 -4.84 -15.20
CA PRO A 319 -6.89 -4.62 -13.85
C PRO A 319 -5.95 -3.75 -13.02
N GLN A 320 -6.50 -2.67 -12.47
CA GLN A 320 -5.77 -1.75 -11.59
C GLN A 320 -5.53 -2.37 -10.23
N TRP A 321 -4.42 -2.02 -9.59
CA TRP A 321 -4.27 -2.20 -8.15
C TRP A 321 -4.71 -0.91 -7.45
N PRO A 322 -5.23 -0.94 -6.23
CA PRO A 322 -5.58 0.29 -5.54
C PRO A 322 -4.33 1.00 -4.94
N HIS A 323 -3.24 1.17 -5.70
CA HIS A 323 -1.99 1.84 -5.27
C HIS A 323 -1.78 3.22 -5.92
N PHE A 324 -2.87 3.95 -6.16
CA PHE A 324 -2.82 5.28 -6.78
C PHE A 324 -1.90 6.26 -6.03
N VAL A 325 -1.01 6.92 -6.78
CA VAL A 325 -0.11 8.00 -6.32
C VAL A 325 0.00 9.11 -7.38
N GLY A 326 0.75 10.18 -7.07
CA GLY A 326 1.22 11.18 -8.05
C GLY A 326 0.23 12.26 -8.46
N THR A 327 -1.03 12.18 -8.04
CA THR A 327 -2.05 13.18 -8.43
C THR A 327 -1.87 14.56 -7.80
N ALA A 328 -1.01 14.71 -6.79
CA ALA A 328 -0.58 15.99 -6.23
C ALA A 328 0.93 15.98 -5.99
N VAL A 329 1.69 15.52 -6.99
CA VAL A 329 3.12 15.20 -6.90
C VAL A 329 3.96 16.31 -6.26
N MET A 330 4.91 15.91 -5.42
CA MET A 330 5.91 16.77 -4.81
C MET A 330 7.04 17.14 -5.78
N GLY A 331 7.53 18.38 -5.72
CA GLY A 331 8.68 18.87 -6.48
C GLY A 331 9.56 19.84 -5.68
N GLU A 332 10.78 20.04 -6.15
CA GLU A 332 11.76 20.96 -5.53
C GLU A 332 11.53 22.42 -5.94
N GLU A 333 10.92 22.65 -7.11
CA GLU A 333 10.71 23.98 -7.69
C GLU A 333 9.24 24.17 -8.15
N ASP A 334 8.78 25.42 -8.16
CA ASP A 334 7.52 25.85 -8.75
C ASP A 334 7.69 26.13 -10.25
N ASP A 335 8.03 25.08 -11.00
CA ASP A 335 8.26 25.11 -12.45
C ASP A 335 7.03 24.65 -13.27
N GLY A 336 5.90 24.43 -12.59
CA GLY A 336 4.66 23.90 -13.16
C GLY A 336 4.60 22.39 -13.31
N SER A 337 5.62 21.63 -12.87
CA SER A 337 5.63 20.15 -12.91
C SER A 337 5.09 19.48 -11.65
N SER A 338 4.93 20.23 -10.56
CA SER A 338 4.53 19.72 -9.25
C SER A 338 3.38 20.49 -8.60
N VAL A 339 2.73 19.89 -7.62
CA VAL A 339 1.59 20.48 -6.89
C VAL A 339 2.00 20.95 -5.50
N VAL A 340 2.93 20.25 -4.86
CA VAL A 340 3.44 20.61 -3.53
C VAL A 340 4.96 20.74 -3.52
N ASP A 341 5.46 21.58 -2.63
CA ASP A 341 6.89 21.72 -2.34
C ASP A 341 7.42 20.57 -1.44
N THR A 342 8.73 20.57 -1.16
CA THR A 342 9.37 19.56 -0.28
C THR A 342 8.97 19.62 1.19
N ASP A 343 8.20 20.64 1.59
CA ASP A 343 7.59 20.77 2.91
C ASP A 343 6.10 20.37 2.85
N THR A 344 5.66 19.78 1.74
CA THR A 344 4.30 19.31 1.44
C THR A 344 3.27 20.42 1.27
N ARG A 345 3.71 21.68 1.17
CA ARG A 345 2.83 22.84 1.01
C ARG A 345 2.43 22.98 -0.45
N VAL A 346 1.16 23.27 -0.70
CA VAL A 346 0.64 23.49 -2.04
C VAL A 346 1.20 24.80 -2.59
N TRP A 347 1.78 24.74 -3.79
CA TRP A 347 2.32 25.92 -4.46
C TRP A 347 1.26 27.02 -4.61
N GLY A 348 1.67 28.28 -4.44
CA GLY A 348 0.76 29.43 -4.45
C GLY A 348 -0.12 29.58 -3.20
N THR A 349 0.10 28.79 -2.14
CA THR A 349 -0.62 28.91 -0.87
C THR A 349 0.32 29.12 0.32
N ASP A 350 -0.20 29.75 1.38
CA ASP A 350 0.60 30.05 2.58
C ASP A 350 0.53 28.93 3.62
N ASN A 351 -0.62 28.25 3.71
CA ASN A 351 -0.98 27.37 4.83
C ASN A 351 -1.85 26.16 4.42
N LEU A 352 -1.77 25.73 3.16
CA LEU A 352 -2.39 24.49 2.67
C LEU A 352 -1.33 23.44 2.38
N TYR A 353 -1.50 22.24 2.92
CA TYR A 353 -0.58 21.13 2.78
C TYR A 353 -1.30 19.89 2.27
N VAL A 354 -0.57 18.96 1.66
CA VAL A 354 -1.08 17.63 1.27
C VAL A 354 -0.18 16.56 1.85
N VAL A 355 -0.76 15.64 2.63
CA VAL A 355 -0.03 14.53 3.25
C VAL A 355 -0.82 13.25 3.07
N ASP A 356 -0.70 12.66 1.88
CA ASP A 356 -1.23 11.35 1.53
C ASP A 356 -0.50 10.76 0.30
N ALA A 357 -1.01 9.66 -0.26
CA ALA A 357 -0.42 8.99 -1.43
C ALA A 357 -0.26 9.88 -2.68
N SER A 358 -1.06 10.94 -2.81
CA SER A 358 -1.05 11.84 -3.98
C SER A 358 0.29 12.54 -4.20
N ILE A 359 1.07 12.81 -3.15
CA ILE A 359 2.33 13.57 -3.25
C ILE A 359 3.52 12.73 -3.71
N HIS A 360 3.37 11.40 -3.72
CA HIS A 360 4.45 10.51 -4.12
C HIS A 360 4.69 10.61 -5.63
N PRO A 361 5.92 10.92 -6.10
CA PRO A 361 6.21 11.08 -7.52
C PRO A 361 6.17 9.76 -8.30
N GLU A 362 6.44 8.66 -7.61
CA GLU A 362 6.50 7.33 -8.21
C GLU A 362 5.94 6.28 -7.26
N VAL A 363 5.45 5.18 -7.84
CA VAL A 363 5.05 4.01 -7.05
C VAL A 363 6.29 3.34 -6.43
N PRO A 364 6.27 3.00 -5.13
CA PRO A 364 7.40 2.35 -4.46
C PRO A 364 7.54 0.90 -4.91
N THR A 365 8.70 0.28 -4.67
CA THR A 365 9.01 -1.15 -4.94
C THR A 365 8.12 -2.15 -4.18
N GLY A 366 7.35 -1.67 -3.21
CA GLY A 366 6.43 -2.47 -2.42
C GLY A 366 5.00 -1.96 -2.54
N ASN A 367 4.12 -2.48 -1.69
CA ASN A 367 2.83 -1.86 -1.43
C ASN A 367 3.00 -0.44 -0.84
N THR A 368 2.11 0.48 -1.21
CA THR A 368 2.26 1.92 -0.94
C THR A 368 2.06 2.33 0.52
N GLN A 369 1.37 1.54 1.34
CA GLN A 369 0.96 1.94 2.69
C GLN A 369 2.12 2.38 3.60
N ALA A 370 3.24 1.65 3.59
CA ALA A 370 4.35 1.92 4.49
C ALA A 370 5.13 3.18 4.06
N PRO A 371 5.48 3.36 2.78
CA PRO A 371 6.00 4.63 2.28
C PRO A 371 5.12 5.84 2.61
N VAL A 372 3.79 5.73 2.48
CA VAL A 372 2.87 6.83 2.84
C VAL A 372 2.96 7.17 4.32
N MET A 373 3.01 6.18 5.21
CA MET A 373 3.19 6.41 6.66
C MET A 373 4.54 7.06 6.98
N VAL A 374 5.62 6.63 6.31
CA VAL A 374 6.96 7.22 6.49
C VAL A 374 6.99 8.67 6.05
N VAL A 375 6.38 8.98 4.91
CA VAL A 375 6.28 10.36 4.41
C VAL A 375 5.41 11.20 5.33
N ALA A 376 4.31 10.66 5.87
CA ALA A 376 3.49 11.38 6.85
C ALA A 376 4.27 11.76 8.12
N GLU A 377 5.08 10.84 8.66
CA GLU A 377 6.00 11.12 9.79
C GLU A 377 7.02 12.21 9.43
N HIS A 378 7.58 12.17 8.23
CA HIS A 378 8.53 13.19 7.78
C HIS A 378 7.86 14.56 7.59
N ALA A 379 6.66 14.60 7.01
CA ALA A 379 5.90 15.82 6.76
C ALA A 379 5.62 16.60 8.05
N VAL A 380 5.33 15.92 9.17
CA VAL A 380 5.15 16.57 10.49
C VAL A 380 6.36 17.42 10.86
N SER A 381 7.58 16.89 10.66
CA SER A 381 8.81 17.62 10.97
C SER A 381 9.00 18.86 10.10
N LYS A 382 8.64 18.76 8.81
CA LYS A 382 8.69 19.88 7.87
C LYS A 382 7.66 20.96 8.20
N ILE A 383 6.41 20.57 8.39
CA ILE A 383 5.30 21.49 8.67
C ILE A 383 5.51 22.22 10.00
N LEU A 384 5.97 21.52 11.04
CA LEU A 384 6.22 22.13 12.35
C LEU A 384 7.57 22.84 12.46
N GLY A 385 8.46 22.69 11.47
CA GLY A 385 9.83 23.22 11.52
C GLY A 385 10.66 22.63 12.67
N VAL A 386 10.41 21.36 13.04
CA VAL A 386 11.11 20.66 14.12
C VAL A 386 11.99 19.55 13.58
N GLU A 387 13.04 19.20 14.33
CA GLU A 387 13.87 18.03 13.99
C GLU A 387 13.02 16.75 13.93
N PRO A 388 13.21 15.90 12.90
CA PRO A 388 12.48 14.63 12.80
C PRO A 388 12.64 13.79 14.05
N ILE A 389 11.58 13.07 14.42
CA ILE A 389 11.64 12.09 15.51
C ILE A 389 12.72 11.06 15.16
N LYS A 390 13.88 11.16 15.82
CA LYS A 390 14.96 10.18 15.64
C LYS A 390 14.45 8.85 16.19
N CYS A 391 14.09 7.94 15.28
CA CYS A 391 13.88 6.56 15.66
C CYS A 391 15.16 6.08 16.35
N LYS A 392 15.08 5.82 17.66
CA LYS A 392 16.15 5.17 18.43
C LYS A 392 16.22 3.72 17.98
N THR A 393 16.55 3.48 16.72
CA THR A 393 17.19 2.23 16.39
C THR A 393 18.47 2.23 17.22
N LYS A 394 18.51 1.38 18.25
CA LYS A 394 19.80 0.79 18.59
C LYS A 394 20.27 0.24 17.25
N ARG A 395 21.18 0.93 16.56
CA ARG A 395 22.04 0.29 15.57
C ARG A 395 22.50 -0.94 16.32
N SER A 396 21.99 -2.12 15.95
CA SER A 396 22.52 -3.34 16.50
C SER A 396 24.02 -3.22 16.23
N ARG A 397 24.84 -3.42 17.28
CA ARG A 397 26.30 -3.37 17.16
C ARG A 397 26.85 -4.34 16.11
N MET A 398 26.00 -5.07 15.40
CA MET A 398 26.27 -6.07 14.39
C MET A 398 26.87 -5.50 13.08
N PHE A 399 26.78 -4.19 12.82
CA PHE A 399 27.37 -3.59 11.61
C PHE A 399 28.75 -2.96 11.82
N ARG A 400 29.40 -3.15 12.97
CA ARG A 400 30.84 -2.91 13.10
C ARG A 400 31.54 -4.25 13.30
N ASP A 401 32.27 -4.62 12.26
CA ASP A 401 33.30 -5.66 12.19
C ASP A 401 32.91 -7.03 11.61
N ARG A 402 32.91 -7.10 10.27
CA ARG A 402 32.86 -8.36 9.49
C ARG A 402 34.12 -9.23 9.65
N ARG A 403 35.13 -8.86 10.46
CA ARG A 403 36.35 -9.66 10.66
C ARG A 403 36.46 -10.37 12.02
N GLU A 404 35.62 -10.08 13.02
CA GLU A 404 35.72 -10.75 14.33
C GLU A 404 34.82 -11.98 14.53
N VAL A 405 33.77 -12.17 13.72
CA VAL A 405 32.75 -13.21 13.96
C VAL A 405 33.11 -14.59 13.38
N LEU A 406 34.10 -14.69 12.49
CA LEU A 406 34.54 -15.98 11.93
C LEU A 406 35.60 -16.73 12.76
N GLY A 407 36.04 -16.19 13.90
CA GLY A 407 37.13 -16.80 14.69
C GLY A 407 36.73 -17.45 16.03
N ARG A 408 35.52 -17.23 16.55
CA ARG A 408 35.22 -17.55 17.98
C ARG A 408 34.13 -18.58 18.24
N SER A 409 33.35 -18.98 17.22
CA SER A 409 32.30 -20.00 17.37
C SER A 409 32.76 -21.43 17.07
N TYR A 410 33.87 -21.61 16.34
CA TYR A 410 34.38 -22.95 15.98
C TYR A 410 35.28 -23.59 17.06
N LEU A 411 35.90 -22.79 17.95
CA LEU A 411 36.87 -23.29 18.93
C LEU A 411 36.29 -23.61 20.32
N ARG A 412 35.04 -23.24 20.63
CA ARG A 412 34.42 -23.50 21.95
C ARG A 412 33.63 -24.80 22.05
N ARG A 413 33.39 -25.53 20.94
CA ARG A 413 32.69 -26.82 20.95
C ARG A 413 33.59 -28.06 20.99
N LYS A 414 34.93 -27.90 21.03
CA LYS A 414 35.87 -29.03 21.15
C LYS A 414 36.51 -29.22 22.53
N ALA A 415 36.17 -28.38 23.50
CA ALA A 415 36.78 -28.41 24.85
C ALA A 415 35.85 -28.92 25.98
N SER A 416 34.65 -29.40 25.67
CA SER A 416 33.71 -29.93 26.68
C SER A 416 33.31 -31.40 26.46
N LEU A 417 34.17 -32.18 25.79
CA LEU A 417 34.00 -33.63 25.61
C LEU A 417 35.26 -34.44 26.00
N GLN A 418 36.12 -33.88 26.85
CA GLN A 418 37.15 -34.63 27.56
C GLN A 418 37.29 -34.09 28.99
N GLN A 419 36.38 -34.52 29.86
CA GLN A 419 36.64 -34.83 31.27
C GLN A 419 35.51 -35.71 31.79
#